data_AF-A3Z063-F1
#
_entry.id   AF-A3Z063-F1
#
_cell.length_a   1.000
_cell.length_b   1.000
_cell.length_c   1.000
_cell.angle_alpha   90.00
_cell.angle_beta   90.00
_cell.angle_gamma   90.00
#
_symmetry.space_group_name_H-M   'P 1'
#
loop_
_entity.id
_entity.type
_entity.pdbx_description
1 polymer ?
#
loop_
_entity_poly.entity_id
_entity_poly.type
_entity_poly.pdbx_seq_one_letter_code
_entity_poly.pdbx_strand_id
1 'polypeptide(L)'
;MAWYLVFWRNRSTATVVPAASASQARSRAQHRHKKGYGVIVAARRANSEDSRLIRRGVWVRRRRDGSSPQFGSSGHKAAARRHRSRYRSWL
;
A
#
# COMPACT_ATOMS: atom_id res chain seq x y z
N MET A 1 -17.27 5.06 -5.86
CA MET A 1 -16.27 4.07 -6.32
C MET A 1 -15.03 4.16 -5.44
N ALA A 2 -14.48 3.05 -4.96
CA ALA A 2 -13.33 3.04 -4.04
C ALA A 2 -12.07 2.48 -4.73
N TRP A 3 -10.90 2.83 -4.20
CA TRP A 3 -9.64 2.24 -4.62
C TRP A 3 -9.33 1.00 -3.79
N TYR A 4 -8.80 -0.03 -4.43
CA TYR A 4 -8.35 -1.26 -3.79
C TYR A 4 -6.89 -1.52 -4.13
N LEU A 5 -6.18 -2.05 -3.14
CA LEU A 5 -4.81 -2.52 -3.20
C LEU A 5 -4.84 -4.05 -3.21
N VAL A 6 -4.45 -4.65 -4.35
CA VAL A 6 -4.40 -6.11 -4.52
C VAL A 6 -2.96 -6.58 -4.45
N PHE A 7 -2.70 -7.54 -3.57
CA PHE A 7 -1.37 -8.07 -3.30
C PHE A 7 -1.20 -9.44 -3.93
N TRP A 8 -0.05 -9.64 -4.54
CA TRP A 8 0.34 -10.90 -5.17
C TRP A 8 1.37 -11.64 -4.31
N ARG A 9 1.46 -12.96 -4.49
CA ARG A 9 2.40 -13.80 -3.72
C ARG A 9 3.85 -13.42 -3.95
N ASN A 10 4.24 -13.16 -5.20
CA ASN A 10 5.65 -12.96 -5.59
C ASN A 10 5.96 -11.49 -5.90
N ARG A 11 5.08 -10.56 -5.52
CA ARG A 11 5.25 -9.14 -5.75
C ARG A 11 5.24 -8.38 -4.43
N SER A 12 6.21 -7.52 -4.25
CA SER A 12 6.36 -6.66 -3.06
C SER A 12 5.42 -5.45 -3.07
N THR A 13 4.83 -5.12 -4.22
CA THR A 13 3.95 -3.97 -4.41
C THR A 13 2.53 -4.38 -4.79
N ALA A 14 1.56 -3.62 -4.31
CA ALA A 14 0.16 -3.81 -4.65
C ALA A 14 -0.14 -3.36 -6.10
N THR A 15 -1.12 -4.00 -6.72
CA THR A 15 -1.81 -3.50 -7.91
C THR A 15 -2.98 -2.63 -7.45
N VAL A 16 -3.03 -1.39 -7.92
CA VAL A 16 -4.11 -0.46 -7.62
C VAL A 16 -5.22 -0.61 -8.66
N VAL A 17 -6.44 -0.86 -8.21
CA VAL A 17 -7.62 -0.94 -9.09
C VAL A 17 -8.82 -0.19 -8.47
N PRO A 18 -9.61 0.52 -9.28
CA PRO A 18 -10.90 1.03 -8.83
C PRO A 18 -11.92 -0.12 -8.82
N ALA A 19 -12.68 -0.27 -7.74
CA ALA A 19 -13.72 -1.29 -7.61
C ALA A 19 -14.78 -0.90 -6.58
N ALA A 20 -15.96 -1.50 -6.68
CA ALA A 20 -17.02 -1.41 -5.68
C ALA A 20 -16.80 -2.39 -4.52
N SER A 21 -16.31 -3.60 -4.82
CA SER A 21 -16.10 -4.68 -3.84
C SER A 21 -14.72 -5.32 -3.96
N ALA A 22 -14.31 -6.04 -2.92
CA ALA A 22 -13.05 -6.80 -2.93
C ALA A 22 -13.05 -7.90 -4.00
N SER A 23 -14.19 -8.55 -4.27
CA SER A 23 -14.31 -9.57 -5.32
C SER A 23 -14.11 -8.97 -6.71
N GLN A 24 -14.73 -7.81 -6.97
CA GLN A 24 -14.51 -7.07 -8.22
C GLN A 24 -13.06 -6.58 -8.35
N ALA A 25 -12.45 -6.16 -7.25
CA ALA A 25 -11.03 -5.77 -7.23
C ALA A 25 -10.12 -6.94 -7.61
N ARG A 26 -10.39 -8.15 -7.08
CA ARG A 26 -9.64 -9.37 -7.45
C ARG A 26 -9.77 -9.69 -8.92
N SER A 27 -10.99 -9.70 -9.47
CA SER A 27 -11.22 -9.93 -10.91
C SER A 27 -10.46 -8.92 -11.76
N ARG A 28 -10.59 -7.61 -11.48
CA ARG A 28 -9.88 -6.56 -12.22
C ARG A 28 -8.36 -6.67 -12.10
N ALA A 29 -7.85 -7.05 -10.93
CA ALA A 29 -6.43 -7.31 -10.75
C ALA A 29 -5.97 -8.55 -11.52
N GLN A 30 -6.79 -9.60 -11.61
CA GLN A 30 -6.51 -10.80 -12.39
C GLN A 30 -6.30 -10.49 -13.87
N HIS A 31 -7.10 -9.58 -14.46
CA HIS A 31 -6.88 -9.11 -15.82
C HIS A 31 -5.55 -8.35 -16.02
N ARG A 32 -4.94 -7.86 -14.94
CA ARG A 32 -3.63 -7.20 -14.93
C ARG A 32 -2.50 -8.13 -14.45
N HIS A 33 -2.78 -9.42 -14.30
CA HIS A 33 -1.80 -10.41 -13.90
C HIS A 33 -0.68 -10.51 -14.95
N LYS A 34 0.57 -10.62 -14.48
CA LYS A 34 1.73 -10.85 -15.34
C LYS A 34 2.44 -12.11 -14.88
N LYS A 35 3.14 -12.77 -15.82
CA LYS A 35 3.97 -13.94 -15.51
C LYS A 35 4.92 -13.62 -14.36
N GLY A 36 4.95 -14.49 -13.35
CA GLY A 36 5.79 -14.33 -12.16
C GLY A 36 5.16 -13.59 -10.99
N TYR A 37 3.97 -12.98 -11.11
CA TYR A 37 3.30 -12.34 -9.95
C TYR A 37 2.80 -13.37 -8.93
N GLY A 38 2.45 -14.57 -9.39
CA GLY A 38 1.88 -15.63 -8.57
C GLY A 38 0.39 -15.38 -8.29
N VAL A 39 -0.13 -15.94 -7.20
CA VAL A 39 -1.56 -15.84 -6.86
C VAL A 39 -1.89 -14.55 -6.09
N ILE A 40 -3.13 -14.08 -6.19
CA ILE A 40 -3.65 -13.02 -5.32
C ILE A 40 -3.74 -13.57 -3.90
N VAL A 41 -3.12 -12.88 -2.94
CA VAL A 41 -3.13 -13.27 -1.53
C VAL A 41 -3.99 -12.37 -0.66
N ALA A 42 -4.20 -11.12 -1.08
CA ALA A 42 -5.06 -10.18 -0.36
C ALA A 42 -5.60 -9.09 -1.30
N ALA A 43 -6.82 -8.64 -1.03
CA ALA A 43 -7.40 -7.46 -1.63
C ALA A 43 -7.93 -6.58 -0.50
N ARG A 44 -7.37 -5.37 -0.35
CA ARG A 44 -7.73 -4.43 0.72
C ARG A 44 -8.21 -3.12 0.14
N ARG A 45 -9.25 -2.54 0.74
CA ARG A 45 -9.67 -1.19 0.40
C ARG A 45 -8.54 -0.21 0.78
N ALA A 46 -8.23 0.73 -0.10
CA ALA A 46 -7.29 1.81 0.20
C ALA A 46 -7.87 2.68 1.32
N ASN A 47 -7.03 3.11 2.26
CA ASN A 47 -7.43 4.08 3.27
C ASN A 47 -7.57 5.48 2.64
N SER A 48 -7.99 6.46 3.43
CA SER A 48 -8.22 7.83 2.95
C SER A 48 -6.95 8.55 2.48
N GLU A 49 -5.79 8.21 3.06
CA GLU A 49 -4.48 8.77 2.65
C GLU A 49 -4.06 8.20 1.29
N ASP A 50 -4.03 6.87 1.15
CA ASP A 50 -3.70 6.20 -0.10
C ASP A 50 -4.64 6.63 -1.23
N SER A 51 -5.94 6.74 -0.94
CA SER A 51 -6.93 7.17 -1.92
C SER A 51 -6.67 8.58 -2.44
N ARG A 52 -6.19 9.50 -1.58
CA ARG A 52 -5.81 10.86 -1.97
C ARG A 52 -4.57 10.85 -2.88
N LEU A 53 -3.59 10.02 -2.58
CA LEU A 53 -2.37 9.89 -3.40
C LEU A 53 -2.68 9.30 -4.77
N ILE A 54 -3.48 8.24 -4.82
CA ILE A 54 -3.90 7.61 -6.07
C ILE A 54 -4.64 8.62 -6.95
N ARG A 55 -5.54 9.43 -6.38
CA ARG A 55 -6.22 10.51 -7.11
C ARG A 55 -5.26 11.56 -7.69
N ARG A 56 -4.13 11.80 -7.04
CA ARG A 56 -3.08 12.70 -7.52
C ARG A 56 -2.12 12.04 -8.53
N GLY A 57 -2.39 10.80 -8.94
CA GLY A 57 -1.50 10.03 -9.82
C GLY A 57 -0.22 9.52 -9.14
N VAL A 58 -0.12 9.65 -7.82
CA VAL A 58 1.06 9.22 -7.07
C VAL A 58 1.04 7.70 -6.89
N TRP A 59 2.16 7.06 -7.22
CA TRP A 59 2.36 5.64 -7.00
C TRP A 59 2.37 5.31 -5.51
N VAL A 60 1.38 4.56 -5.02
CA VAL A 60 1.33 4.10 -3.63
C VAL A 60 2.14 2.80 -3.49
N ARG A 61 3.25 2.87 -2.75
CA ARG A 61 4.03 1.69 -2.37
C ARG A 61 3.49 1.16 -1.05
N ARG A 62 2.67 0.11 -1.09
CA ARG A 62 2.33 -0.68 0.10
C ARG A 62 2.90 -2.09 -0.01
N ARG A 63 3.43 -2.57 1.11
CA ARG A 63 3.79 -3.97 1.34
C ARG A 63 2.57 -4.76 1.84
N ARG A 64 2.66 -6.09 1.76
CA ARG A 64 1.59 -7.03 2.15
C ARG A 64 1.20 -6.91 3.63
N ASP A 65 2.18 -6.68 4.48
CA ASP A 65 2.02 -6.42 5.92
C ASP A 65 1.27 -5.11 6.20
N GLY A 66 0.96 -4.32 5.18
CA GLY A 66 0.29 -3.03 5.30
C GLY A 66 1.22 -1.86 5.56
N SER A 67 2.53 -2.11 5.71
CA SER A 67 3.54 -1.05 5.82
C SER A 67 3.71 -0.33 4.49
N SER A 68 3.90 0.99 4.57
CA SER A 68 4.19 1.83 3.41
C SER A 68 5.62 2.33 3.53
N PRO A 69 6.53 2.06 2.57
CA PRO A 69 7.86 2.67 2.56
C PRO A 69 7.82 4.20 2.41
N GLN A 70 6.75 4.76 1.82
CA GLN A 70 6.61 6.21 1.61
C GLN A 70 6.23 6.96 2.88
N PHE A 71 5.48 6.32 3.77
CA PHE A 71 4.97 6.98 4.97
C PHE A 71 5.60 6.43 6.25
N GLY A 72 6.15 5.21 6.24
CA GLY A 72 6.30 4.43 7.47
C GLY A 72 4.93 4.12 8.09
N SER A 73 4.82 3.08 8.92
CA SER A 73 3.63 2.99 9.79
C SER A 73 3.60 4.18 10.75
N SER A 74 2.45 4.52 11.35
CA SER A 74 2.38 5.53 12.42
C SER A 74 3.40 5.26 13.53
N GLY A 75 3.60 3.99 13.89
CA GLY A 75 4.65 3.53 14.79
C GLY A 75 6.07 3.84 14.30
N HIS A 76 6.38 3.61 13.01
CA HIS A 76 7.67 3.99 12.43
C HIS A 76 7.87 5.51 12.39
N LYS A 77 6.84 6.31 12.07
CA LYS A 77 6.92 7.78 12.15
C LYS A 77 7.20 8.25 13.58
N ALA A 78 6.52 7.66 14.57
CA ALA A 78 6.73 7.96 15.98
C ALA A 78 8.12 7.53 16.46
N ALA A 79 8.61 6.36 16.05
CA ALA A 79 9.97 5.91 16.32
C ALA A 79 11.01 6.85 15.69
N ALA A 80 10.84 7.23 14.42
CA ALA A 80 11.73 8.16 13.73
C ALA A 80 11.76 9.55 14.40
N ARG A 81 10.60 10.07 14.87
CA ARG A 81 10.56 11.29 15.70
C ARG A 81 11.32 11.14 17.02
N ARG A 82 11.11 10.02 17.73
CA ARG A 82 11.81 9.74 18.99
C ARG A 82 13.32 9.67 18.79
N HIS A 83 13.79 9.02 17.73
CA HIS A 83 15.21 9.02 17.36
C HIS A 83 15.74 10.43 17.11
N ARG A 84 15.05 11.25 16.29
CA ARG A 84 15.46 12.65 16.04
C ARG A 84 15.52 13.50 17.32
N SER A 85 14.57 13.34 18.24
CA SER A 85 14.59 14.06 19.52
C SER A 85 15.77 13.65 20.40
N ARG A 86 16.11 12.36 20.44
CA ARG A 86 17.29 11.86 21.17
C ARG A 86 18.61 12.38 20.62
N TYR A 87 18.73 12.52 19.30
CA TYR A 87 19.93 13.12 18.69
C TYR A 87 20.01 14.63 18.92
N ARG A 88 18.88 15.31 19.14
CA ARG A 88 18.82 16.76 19.36
C ARG A 88 19.26 17.19 20.76
N SER A 89 19.30 16.28 21.73
CA SER A 89 19.86 16.54 23.07
C SER A 89 21.38 16.30 23.14
N TRP A 90 21.99 15.90 22.03
CA TRP A 90 23.43 15.65 21.86
C TRP A 90 24.12 16.71 20.97
N LEU A 91 23.35 17.70 20.50
CA LEU A 91 23.82 18.92 19.85
C LEU A 91 23.50 20.10 20.77
#